data_AF-A0A6J4KLS9-F1
#
_entry.id   AF-A0A6J4KLS9-F1
#
_cell.length_a   1.000
_cell.length_b   1.000
_cell.length_c   1.000
_cell.angle_alpha   90.00
_cell.angle_beta   90.00
_cell.angle_gamma   90.00
#
_symmetry.space_group_name_H-M   'P 1'
#
loop_
_entity.id
_entity.type
_entity.pdbx_description
1 polymer ?
#
loop_
_entity_poly.entity_id
_entity_poly.type
_entity_poly.pdbx_seq_one_letter_code
_entity_poly.pdbx_strand_id
1 'polypeptide(L)'
;MSLLLLALLLPLGLLALMLGMERVERSLRVESVGDQLESFLEHARPEEVETYVSQGYAAALERYWRRRRLSRLLPGRPRSSA
;
A
#
# COMPACT_ATOMS: atom_id res chain seq x y z
N MET A 1 28.02 -3.78 -34.78
CA MET A 1 26.71 -3.10 -34.95
C MET A 1 25.82 -3.25 -33.71
N SER A 2 25.64 -4.46 -33.18
CA SER A 2 24.77 -4.74 -32.02
C SER A 2 25.13 -3.97 -30.73
N LEU A 3 26.43 -3.85 -30.41
CA LEU A 3 26.89 -3.11 -29.23
C LEU A 3 26.61 -1.60 -29.32
N LEU A 4 26.70 -1.01 -30.52
CA LEU A 4 26.40 0.41 -30.75
C LEU A 4 24.92 0.70 -30.54
N LEU A 5 24.05 -0.20 -31.00
CA LEU A 5 22.61 -0.09 -30.77
C LEU A 5 22.29 -0.17 -29.27
N LEU A 6 22.90 -1.11 -28.54
CA LEU A 6 22.70 -1.23 -27.09
C LEU A 6 23.21 -0.01 -26.33
N ALA A 7 24.38 0.51 -26.70
CA ALA A 7 24.95 1.72 -26.13
C ALA A 7 24.10 2.97 -26.36
N LEU A 8 23.32 3.01 -27.46
CA LEU A 8 22.39 4.10 -27.75
C LEU A 8 21.02 3.89 -27.08
N LEU A 9 20.52 2.65 -27.06
CA LEU A 9 19.26 2.28 -26.43
C LEU A 9 19.27 2.47 -24.91
N LEU A 10 20.40 2.21 -24.26
CA LEU A 10 20.53 2.35 -22.80
C LEU A 10 20.20 3.78 -22.30
N PRO A 11 20.88 4.84 -22.77
CA PRO A 11 20.58 6.21 -22.33
C PRO A 11 19.17 6.67 -22.76
N LEU A 12 18.70 6.26 -23.94
CA LEU A 12 17.32 6.52 -24.39
C LEU A 12 16.28 5.87 -23.48
N GLY A 13 16.54 4.63 -23.05
CA GLY A 13 15.69 3.91 -22.10
C GLY A 13 15.68 4.57 -20.72
N LEU A 14 16.84 5.02 -20.24
CA LEU A 14 16.93 5.77 -18.98
C LEU A 14 16.18 7.09 -19.04
N LEU A 15 16.28 7.85 -20.14
CA LEU A 15 15.52 9.07 -20.35
C LEU A 15 14.01 8.80 -20.40
N ALA A 16 13.58 7.73 -21.07
CA ALA A 16 12.18 7.33 -21.10
C ALA A 16 11.67 6.94 -19.70
N LEU A 17 12.50 6.25 -18.90
CA LEU A 17 12.18 5.87 -17.53
C LEU A 17 12.09 7.11 -16.62
N MET A 18 13.00 8.08 -16.79
CA MET A 18 12.96 9.37 -16.10
C MET A 18 11.70 10.18 -16.46
N LEU A 19 11.30 10.20 -17.74
CA LEU A 19 10.04 10.82 -18.16
C LEU A 19 8.82 10.13 -17.56
N GLY A 20 8.89 8.80 -17.42
CA GLY A 20 7.85 7.95 -16.86
C GLY A 20 7.76 7.94 -15.32
N MET A 21 8.58 8.75 -14.63
CA MET A 21 8.62 8.80 -13.17
C MET A 21 7.27 9.13 -12.54
N GLU A 22 6.39 9.89 -13.19
CA GLU A 22 5.05 10.16 -12.68
C GLU A 22 4.25 8.86 -12.43
N ARG A 23 4.42 7.84 -13.28
CA ARG A 23 3.75 6.54 -13.12
C ARG A 23 4.42 5.70 -12.03
N VAL A 24 5.75 5.80 -11.91
CA VAL A 24 6.52 5.15 -10.85
C VAL A 24 6.13 5.73 -9.49
N GLU A 25 6.14 7.05 -9.35
CA GLU A 25 5.72 7.78 -8.15
C GLU A 25 4.28 7.46 -7.76
N ARG A 26 3.34 7.43 -8.73
CA ARG A 26 1.96 7.02 -8.46
C ARG A 26 1.86 5.55 -8.02
N SER A 27 2.66 4.66 -8.60
CA SER A 27 2.70 3.25 -8.19
C SER A 27 3.25 3.09 -6.77
N LEU A 28 4.31 3.84 -6.42
CA LEU A 28 4.85 3.86 -5.04
C LEU A 28 3.89 4.52 -4.05
N ARG A 29 3.08 5.50 -4.49
CA ARG A 29 2.14 6.22 -3.62
C ARG A 29 0.94 5.39 -3.17
N VAL A 30 0.59 4.34 -3.91
CA VAL A 30 -0.43 3.36 -3.48
C VAL A 30 0.12 2.43 -2.39
N GLU A 31 1.44 2.32 -2.29
CA GLU A 31 2.18 1.63 -1.24
C GLU A 31 2.79 2.62 -0.22
N SER A 32 2.10 3.71 0.14
CA SER A 32 2.40 4.45 1.39
C SER A 32 1.98 3.63 2.63
N VAL A 33 2.56 2.45 2.72
CA VAL A 33 2.80 1.65 3.92
C VAL A 33 3.12 2.56 5.10
N GLY A 34 3.81 3.69 4.91
CA GLY A 34 4.07 4.69 5.95
C GLY A 34 2.81 5.30 6.58
N ASP A 35 1.95 5.97 5.80
CA ASP A 35 0.73 6.60 6.33
C ASP A 35 -0.25 5.56 6.89
N GLN A 36 -0.27 4.38 6.25
CA GLN A 36 -1.15 3.29 6.65
C GLN A 36 -0.67 2.58 7.91
N LEU A 37 0.66 2.50 8.11
CA LEU A 37 1.29 1.99 9.32
C LEU A 37 1.12 2.94 10.49
N GLU A 38 1.27 4.25 10.27
CA GLU A 38 1.05 5.24 11.34
C GLU A 38 -0.39 5.17 11.87
N SER A 39 -1.37 5.12 10.96
CA SER A 39 -2.78 4.92 11.33
C SER A 39 -3.05 3.56 11.99
N PHE A 40 -2.35 2.49 11.56
CA PHE A 40 -2.42 1.18 12.21
C PHE A 40 -1.80 1.22 13.61
N LEU A 41 -0.61 1.77 13.81
CA LEU A 41 0.02 1.86 15.13
C LEU A 41 -0.78 2.70 16.12
N GLU A 42 -1.47 3.74 15.64
CA GLU A 42 -2.30 4.60 16.49
C GLU A 42 -3.63 3.93 16.92
N HIS A 43 -4.17 3.00 16.12
CA HIS A 43 -5.50 2.41 16.35
C HIS A 43 -5.52 0.88 16.54
N ALA A 44 -4.41 0.18 16.28
CA ALA A 44 -4.33 -1.27 16.34
C ALA A 44 -4.39 -1.75 17.78
N ARG A 45 -5.20 -2.77 17.99
CA ARG A 45 -5.26 -3.47 19.27
C ARG A 45 -4.04 -4.39 19.42
N PRO A 46 -3.57 -4.66 20.65
CA PRO A 46 -2.39 -5.50 20.89
C PRO A 46 -2.48 -6.88 20.23
N GLU A 47 -3.68 -7.44 20.08
CA GLU A 47 -3.91 -8.72 19.40
C GLU A 47 -3.57 -8.69 17.89
N GLU A 48 -3.71 -7.53 17.25
CA GLU A 48 -3.42 -7.34 15.82
C GLU A 48 -1.93 -7.11 15.56
N VAL A 49 -1.21 -6.57 16.55
CA VAL A 49 0.25 -6.40 16.52
C VAL A 49 0.96 -7.75 16.67
N GLU A 50 0.44 -8.67 17.48
CA GLU A 50 0.99 -10.03 17.61
C GLU A 50 0.87 -10.84 16.30
N THR A 51 -0.21 -10.63 15.56
CA THR A 51 -0.40 -11.24 14.23
C THR A 51 0.58 -10.64 13.20
N TYR A 52 0.87 -9.34 13.29
CA TYR A 52 1.85 -8.66 12.46
C TYR A 52 3.28 -9.22 12.65
N VAL A 53 3.69 -9.43 13.90
CA VAL A 53 5.02 -9.96 14.25
C VAL A 53 5.16 -11.44 13.86
N SER A 54 4.08 -12.23 13.95
CA SER A 54 4.13 -13.67 13.67
C SER A 54 3.90 -14.06 12.20
N GLN A 55 3.18 -13.25 11.41
CA GLN A 55 2.75 -13.61 10.04
C GLN A 55 3.21 -12.62 8.96
N GLY A 56 3.86 -11.52 9.34
CA GLY A 56 4.38 -10.51 8.42
C GLY A 56 3.34 -9.47 7.97
N TYR A 57 3.86 -8.40 7.36
CA TYR A 57 3.16 -7.15 7.08
C TYR A 57 1.87 -7.32 6.24
N ALA A 58 1.92 -8.18 5.22
CA ALA A 58 0.83 -8.35 4.26
C ALA A 58 -0.44 -8.97 4.90
N ALA A 59 -0.29 -9.96 5.78
CA ALA A 59 -1.42 -10.68 6.37
C ALA A 59 -2.20 -9.85 7.40
N ALA A 60 -1.49 -9.05 8.20
CA ALA A 60 -2.10 -8.17 9.20
C ALA A 60 -2.89 -7.03 8.56
N LEU A 61 -2.32 -6.42 7.51
CA LEU A 61 -2.94 -5.32 6.80
C LEU A 61 -4.23 -5.76 6.10
N GLU A 62 -4.21 -6.91 5.42
CA GLU A 62 -5.40 -7.43 4.76
C GLU A 62 -6.56 -7.66 5.74
N ARG A 63 -6.27 -8.13 6.96
CA ARG A 63 -7.29 -8.39 8.00
C ARG A 63 -7.89 -7.09 8.55
N TYR A 64 -7.08 -6.06 8.78
CA TYR A 64 -7.52 -4.72 9.21
C TYR A 64 -8.43 -4.09 8.15
N TRP A 65 -8.03 -4.12 6.88
CA TRP A 65 -8.82 -3.56 5.78
C TRP A 65 -10.14 -4.30 5.58
N ARG A 66 -10.15 -5.63 5.72
CA ARG A 66 -11.37 -6.44 5.66
C ARG A 66 -12.37 -6.04 6.75
N ARG A 67 -11.90 -5.84 8.00
CA ARG A 67 -12.74 -5.37 9.11
C ARG A 67 -13.25 -3.95 8.88
N ARG A 68 -12.38 -3.01 8.50
CA ARG A 68 -12.75 -1.59 8.30
C ARG A 68 -13.75 -1.41 7.14
N ARG A 69 -13.60 -2.19 6.06
CA ARG A 69 -14.54 -2.19 4.94
C ARG A 69 -15.90 -2.76 5.32
N LEU A 70 -15.94 -3.81 6.14
CA LEU A 70 -17.19 -4.38 6.66
C LEU A 70 -17.94 -3.39 7.56
N SER A 71 -17.21 -2.67 8.44
CA SER A 71 -17.78 -1.64 9.30
C SER A 71 -18.34 -0.43 8.54
N ARG A 72 -17.78 -0.12 7.36
CA ARG A 72 -18.33 0.93 6.47
C ARG A 72 -19.55 0.45 5.67
N LEU A 73 -19.65 -0.85 5.41
CA LEU A 73 -20.77 -1.46 4.69
C LEU A 73 -21.98 -1.75 5.60
N LEU A 74 -21.80 -1.76 6.91
CA LEU A 74 -22.88 -1.82 7.88
C LEU A 74 -23.31 -0.37 8.19
N PRO A 75 -24.44 0.13 7.61
CA PRO A 75 -24.98 1.43 7.99
C PRO A 75 -25.33 1.34 9.47
N GLY A 76 -24.89 2.33 10.24
CA GLY A 76 -25.06 2.39 11.69
C GLY A 76 -26.48 1.97 12.06
N ARG A 77 -26.59 0.84 12.76
CA ARG A 77 -27.83 0.42 13.41
C ARG A 77 -28.16 1.53 14.40
N PRO A 78 -29.20 2.35 14.18
CA PRO A 78 -29.54 3.40 15.13
C PRO A 78 -29.81 2.69 16.46
N ARG A 79 -29.06 3.09 17.49
CA ARG A 79 -29.36 2.73 18.87
C ARG A 79 -30.76 3.26 19.16
N SER A 80 -31.74 2.36 19.09
CA SER A 80 -33.06 2.60 19.63
C SER A 80 -32.92 2.58 21.14
N SER A 81 -32.70 3.75 21.73
CA SER A 81 -33.09 4.00 23.11
C SER A 81 -34.60 4.10 23.14
N ALA A 82 -35.24 3.08 23.69
CA ALA A 82 -36.59 3.12 24.26
C ALA A 82 -36.58 2.19 25.48
#